data_AF-A0AAV9VTA5-F1
#
_entry.id   AF-A0AAV9VTA5-F1
#
_cell.length_a   1.000
_cell.length_b   1.000
_cell.length_c   1.000
_cell.angle_alpha   90.00
_cell.angle_beta   90.00
_cell.angle_gamma   90.00
#
_symmetry.space_group_name_H-M   'P 1'
#
loop_
_entity.id
_entity.type
_entity.pdbx_description
1 polymer ?
#
loop_
_entity_poly.entity_id
_entity_poly.type
_entity_poly.pdbx_seq_one_letter_code
_entity_poly.pdbx_strand_id
1 'polypeptide(L)' 'MPTDNHGKSYTHSGSGTNSQGNHWCSRDYGSGASNSNSYHYSNTSGSYHYSNSNGSTYHNNGQGGSTYTPPSGNSGKK' A
#
# COMPACT_ATOMS: atom_id res chain seq x y z
N MET A 1 11.97 -11.86 -5.98
CA MET A 1 10.60 -11.34 -5.82
C MET A 1 10.68 -10.00 -5.10
N PRO A 2 9.95 -8.96 -5.54
CA PRO A 2 9.80 -7.71 -4.79
C PRO A 2 9.31 -8.00 -3.37
N THR A 3 9.82 -7.26 -2.38
CA THR A 3 9.41 -7.37 -0.97
C THR A 3 8.83 -6.05 -0.49
N ASP A 4 7.83 -6.11 0.38
CA ASP A 4 7.28 -4.91 1.02
C ASP A 4 8.13 -4.47 2.22
N ASN A 5 7.72 -3.36 2.86
CA ASN A 5 8.41 -2.83 4.03
C ASN A 5 8.36 -3.77 5.26
N HIS A 6 7.62 -4.88 5.18
CA HIS A 6 7.56 -5.93 6.21
C HIS A 6 8.28 -7.22 5.77
N GLY A 7 9.03 -7.19 4.66
CA GLY A 7 9.77 -8.34 4.15
C GLY A 7 8.90 -9.41 3.48
N LYS A 8 7.62 -9.11 3.20
CA LYS A 8 6.71 -10.02 2.51
C LYS A 8 6.95 -9.92 1.00
N SER A 9 7.23 -11.06 0.38
CA SER A 9 7.31 -11.17 -1.08
C SER A 9 5.93 -10.96 -1.72
N TYR A 10 5.88 -10.22 -2.82
CA TYR A 10 4.68 -10.06 -3.63
C TYR A 10 4.99 -10.13 -5.13
N THR A 11 3.97 -10.42 -5.91
CA THR A 11 3.97 -10.25 -7.37
C THR A 11 3.21 -8.98 -7.72
N HIS A 12 3.60 -8.32 -8.82
CA HIS A 12 2.83 -7.19 -9.34
C HIS A 12 1.68 -7.77 -10.17
N SER A 13 0.45 -7.70 -9.65
CA SER A 13 -0.74 -8.16 -10.36
C SER A 13 -1.21 -7.16 -11.42
N GLY A 14 -0.82 -5.90 -11.28
CA GLY A 14 -1.06 -4.87 -12.27
C GLY A 14 -0.34 -3.58 -11.90
N SER A 15 0.00 -2.77 -12.88
CA SER A 15 0.52 -1.41 -12.67
C SER A 15 0.16 -0.52 -13.83
N GLY A 16 0.11 0.78 -13.59
CA GLY A 16 -0.13 1.76 -14.63
C GLY A 16 0.17 3.17 -14.17
N THR A 17 0.20 4.07 -15.14
CA THR A 17 0.35 5.51 -14.92
C THR A 17 -0.81 6.20 -15.62
N ASN A 18 -1.53 7.07 -14.90
CA ASN A 18 -2.61 7.84 -15.50
C ASN A 18 -2.06 9.08 -16.25
N SER A 19 -2.91 9.78 -16.99
CA SER A 19 -2.53 10.98 -17.76
C SER A 19 -1.99 12.14 -16.93
N GLN A 20 -2.21 12.13 -15.61
CA GLN A 20 -1.70 13.12 -14.66
C GLN A 20 -0.33 12.73 -14.09
N GLY A 21 0.22 11.58 -14.50
CA GLY A 21 1.49 11.04 -14.01
C GLY A 21 1.39 10.24 -12.71
N ASN A 22 0.18 10.04 -12.17
CA ASN A 22 0.01 9.23 -10.96
C ASN A 22 0.20 7.76 -11.30
N HIS A 23 1.05 7.09 -10.53
CA HIS A 23 1.39 5.70 -10.69
C HIS A 23 0.59 4.85 -9.69
N TRP A 24 0.04 3.74 -10.16
CA TRP A 24 -0.61 2.76 -9.31
C TRP A 24 -0.05 1.37 -9.59
N CYS A 25 0.04 0.56 -8.56
CA CYS A 25 0.57 -0.78 -8.61
C CYS A 25 -0.23 -1.68 -7.66
N SER A 26 -0.96 -2.62 -8.22
CA SER A 26 -1.61 -3.72 -7.51
C SER A 26 -0.59 -4.81 -7.20
N ARG A 27 -0.65 -5.33 -5.97
CA ARG A 27 0.30 -6.31 -5.44
C ARG A 27 -0.47 -7.52 -4.94
N ASP A 28 -0.01 -8.70 -5.35
CA ASP A 28 -0.54 -9.96 -4.87
C ASP A 28 0.50 -10.66 -3.99
N TYR A 29 0.13 -10.90 -2.74
CA TYR A 29 0.97 -11.57 -1.74
C TYR A 29 0.58 -13.06 -1.57
N GLY A 30 -0.35 -13.54 -2.40
CA GLY A 30 -0.87 -14.90 -2.39
C GLY A 30 -1.99 -15.13 -1.36
N SER A 31 -2.47 -16.37 -1.32
CA SER A 31 -3.60 -16.80 -0.46
C SER A 31 -3.36 -16.67 1.05
N GLY A 32 -2.11 -16.46 1.49
CA GLY A 32 -1.76 -16.25 2.89
C GLY A 32 -1.85 -14.79 3.35
N ALA A 33 -2.19 -13.86 2.47
CA ALA A 33 -2.32 -12.46 2.81
C ALA A 33 -3.68 -12.17 3.44
N SER A 34 -3.68 -11.49 4.60
CA SER A 34 -4.91 -11.00 5.24
C SER A 34 -5.65 -9.98 4.38
N ASN A 35 -4.91 -9.31 3.48
CA ASN A 35 -5.43 -8.37 2.51
C ASN A 35 -5.05 -8.78 1.10
N SER A 36 -6.05 -9.31 0.37
CA SER A 36 -5.94 -9.64 -1.05
C SER A 36 -5.92 -8.41 -1.96
N ASN A 37 -6.30 -7.23 -1.46
CA ASN A 37 -6.33 -5.98 -2.21
C ASN A 37 -5.17 -5.06 -1.79
N SER A 38 -3.97 -5.61 -1.82
CA SER A 38 -2.77 -4.84 -1.53
C SER A 38 -2.36 -4.03 -2.75
N TYR A 39 -1.97 -2.77 -2.54
CA TYR A 39 -1.59 -1.87 -3.62
C TYR A 39 -0.71 -0.74 -3.13
N HIS A 40 -0.06 -0.08 -4.09
CA HIS A 40 0.69 1.14 -3.90
C HIS A 40 0.25 2.16 -4.93
N TYR A 41 -0.07 3.36 -4.47
CA TYR A 41 -0.52 4.45 -5.30
C TYR A 41 0.35 5.68 -5.00
N SER A 42 0.89 6.31 -6.02
CA SER A 42 1.79 7.46 -5.88
C SER A 42 1.31 8.56 -6.82
N ASN A 43 1.08 9.74 -6.28
CA ASN A 43 0.75 10.91 -7.07
C ASN A 43 2.00 11.67 -7.45
N THR A 44 1.94 12.34 -8.60
CA THR A 44 3.00 13.25 -9.06
C THR A 44 3.24 14.40 -8.07
N SER A 45 2.22 14.76 -7.28
CA SER A 45 2.32 15.74 -6.19
C SER A 45 3.15 15.27 -4.98
N GLY A 46 3.65 14.03 -4.99
CA GLY A 46 4.45 13.46 -3.92
C GLY A 46 3.64 12.76 -2.83
N SER A 47 2.31 12.87 -2.84
CA SER A 47 1.46 12.07 -1.95
C SER A 47 1.42 10.61 -2.40
N TYR A 48 1.36 9.67 -1.45
CA TYR A 48 1.30 8.25 -1.77
C TYR A 48 0.47 7.47 -0.75
N HIS A 49 -0.06 6.34 -1.18
CA HIS A 49 -0.88 5.44 -0.40
C HIS A 49 -0.40 4.00 -0.54
N TYR A 50 -0.27 3.31 0.59
CA TYR A 50 0.02 1.89 0.67
C TYR A 50 -1.16 1.16 1.30
N SER A 51 -1.51 0.03 0.70
CA SER A 51 -2.37 -1.00 1.27
C SER A 51 -1.54 -2.27 1.37
N ASN A 52 -1.23 -2.68 2.60
CA ASN A 52 -0.29 -3.76 2.89
C ASN A 52 -1.00 -5.11 3.03
N SER A 53 -0.25 -6.19 2.87
CA SER A 53 -0.74 -7.58 2.95
C SER A 53 -1.35 -7.96 4.30
N ASN A 54 -0.93 -7.27 5.37
CA ASN A 54 -1.47 -7.43 6.71
C ASN A 54 -2.80 -6.68 6.93
N GLY A 55 -3.25 -5.88 5.96
CA GLY A 55 -4.45 -5.04 6.03
C GLY A 55 -4.22 -3.63 6.59
N SER A 56 -3.01 -3.30 7.02
CA SER A 56 -2.67 -1.90 7.36
C SER A 56 -2.61 -1.03 6.11
N THR A 57 -2.93 0.24 6.27
CA THR A 57 -2.70 1.25 5.23
C THR A 57 -1.80 2.36 5.73
N TYR A 58 -1.11 3.01 4.80
CA TYR A 58 -0.29 4.17 5.09
C TYR A 58 -0.55 5.23 4.03
N HIS A 59 -0.92 6.43 4.45
CA HIS A 59 -1.22 7.54 3.58
C HIS A 59 -0.26 8.69 3.87
N ASN A 60 0.48 9.16 2.87
CA ASN A 60 1.30 10.36 2.94
C ASN A 60 0.68 11.43 2.05
N ASN A 61 0.53 12.64 2.57
CA ASN A 61 -0.08 13.75 1.83
C ASN A 61 0.89 14.53 0.93
N GLY A 62 2.17 14.16 0.88
CA GLY A 62 3.22 14.84 0.10
C GLY A 62 3.66 16.18 0.69
N GLN A 63 3.11 16.58 1.84
CA GLN A 63 3.33 17.88 2.50
C GLN A 63 3.98 17.72 3.89
N GLY A 64 4.58 16.56 4.15
CA GLY A 64 5.19 16.22 5.44
C GLY A 64 4.22 15.57 6.46
N GLY A 65 2.96 15.37 6.09
CA GLY A 65 1.98 14.66 6.92
C GLY A 65 1.78 13.21 6.46
N SER A 66 1.74 12.28 7.40
CA SER A 66 1.40 10.90 7.11
C SER A 66 0.49 10.27 8.17
N THR A 67 -0.44 9.44 7.72
CA THR A 67 -1.37 8.68 8.55
C THR A 67 -1.10 7.20 8.35
N TYR A 68 -0.80 6.51 9.45
CA TYR A 68 -0.76 5.05 9.48
C TYR A 68 -2.08 4.53 10.07
N THR A 69 -2.74 3.62 9.35
CA THR A 69 -3.94 2.94 9.81
C THR A 69 -3.62 1.47 10.02
N PRO A 70 -3.71 0.95 11.25
CA PRO A 70 -3.51 -0.48 11.50
C PRO A 70 -4.62 -1.32 10.84
N PRO A 71 -4.40 -2.62 10.62
CA PRO A 71 -5.43 -3.50 10.08
C PRO A 71 -6.64 -3.57 11.01
N SER A 72 -7.85 -3.70 10.44
CA SER A 72 -9.07 -3.87 11.23
C SER A 72 -8.94 -5.12 12.11
N GLY A 73 -8.94 -4.93 13.42
CA GLY A 73 -8.57 -5.94 14.41
C GLY A 73 -7.44 -5.49 15.35
N ASN A 74 -6.71 -4.43 14.99
CA ASN A 74 -5.71 -3.79 15.84
C ASN A 74 -6.05 -2.30 16.07
N SER A 75 -7.34 -2.03 16.33
CA SER A 75 -7.74 -0.79 17.02
C SER A 75 -7.05 -0.81 18.37
N GLY A 76 -6.00 0.01 18.49
CA GLY A 76 -5.13 0.03 19.65
C GLY A 76 -5.92 0.02 20.95
N LYS A 77 -5.79 -1.07 21.71
CA LYS A 77 -5.96 -0.98 23.16
C LYS A 77 -4.75 -0.18 23.64
N LYS A 78 -5.01 1.08 23.99
CA LYS A 78 -4.14 1.83 24.89
C LYS A 78 -4.15 1.19 26.26
#